data_AF-A0A6A3YJL0-F1
#
_entry.id   AF-A0A6A3YJL0-F1
#
_cell.length_a   1.000
_cell.length_b   1.000
_cell.length_c   1.000
_cell.angle_alpha   90.00
_cell.angle_beta   90.00
_cell.angle_gamma   90.00
#
_symmetry.space_group_name_H-M   'P 1'
#
loop_
_entity.id
_entity.type
_entity.pdbx_description
1 polymer ?
#
loop_
_entity_poly.entity_id
_entity_poly.type
_entity_poly.pdbx_seq_one_letter_code
_entity_poly.pdbx_strand_id
1 'polypeptide(L)'
;MTSPILVFAHKKPRSAKNTNKKKLRKDADRIAASSPSQCFADPRARAHVYVQQPELEQRLLEWIVNIRKNGYLCVSTNCLLLMHSKFSPALFASRSWAVSLMFIRHFLKRNRLTVRRITHKGRKKRSDMEEVANVFSHSILRTVEDDGILPYINGPDKYPSVYNMDQTAVYVDMNGRTTVDFVGSQTVDVVQGTVAIFSML
;
A
#
# COMPACT_ATOMS: atom_id res chain seq x y z
N MET A 1 46.35 -32.13 68.49
CA MET A 1 45.92 -32.31 67.10
C MET A 1 44.44 -31.99 67.02
N THR A 2 44.11 -30.75 66.66
CA THR A 2 42.76 -30.18 66.73
C THR A 2 42.62 -29.22 65.55
N SER A 3 41.82 -29.59 64.56
CA SER A 3 41.45 -28.73 63.43
C SER A 3 40.25 -27.86 63.82
N PRO A 4 40.24 -26.56 63.48
CA PRO A 4 39.00 -25.85 63.22
C PRO A 4 38.85 -25.57 61.73
N ILE A 5 37.69 -25.96 61.21
CA ILE A 5 37.20 -25.74 59.86
C ILE A 5 36.90 -24.24 59.68
N LEU A 6 37.55 -23.58 58.74
CA LEU A 6 37.22 -22.20 58.35
C LEU A 6 36.02 -22.22 57.40
N VAL A 7 34.85 -21.78 57.88
CA VAL A 7 33.63 -21.65 57.05
C VAL A 7 33.77 -20.40 56.16
N PHE A 8 33.97 -20.59 54.86
CA PHE A 8 33.83 -19.52 53.87
C PHE A 8 32.35 -19.24 53.60
N ALA A 9 31.83 -18.13 54.14
CA ALA A 9 30.52 -17.62 53.77
C ALA A 9 30.57 -16.98 52.36
N HIS A 10 30.03 -17.67 51.36
CA HIS A 10 29.78 -17.08 50.05
C HIS A 10 28.73 -15.95 50.16
N LYS A 11 29.17 -14.69 50.10
CA LYS A 11 28.29 -13.53 49.91
C LYS A 11 27.74 -13.58 48.46
N LYS A 12 26.45 -13.89 48.29
CA LYS A 12 25.79 -13.79 46.97
C LYS A 12 25.89 -12.36 46.43
N PRO A 13 26.23 -12.15 45.15
CA PRO A 13 26.24 -10.82 44.55
C PRO A 13 24.82 -10.24 44.51
N ARG A 14 24.66 -8.98 44.95
CA ARG A 14 23.40 -8.24 44.82
C ARG A 14 23.06 -8.08 43.33
N SER A 15 21.92 -8.63 42.93
CA SER A 15 21.38 -8.60 41.57
C SER A 15 21.38 -7.19 40.96
N ALA A 16 22.08 -7.03 39.81
CA ALA A 16 22.19 -5.80 39.01
C ALA A 16 20.85 -5.27 38.47
N LYS A 17 19.75 -6.02 38.64
CA LYS A 17 18.41 -5.63 38.15
C LYS A 17 17.78 -4.51 39.00
N ASN A 18 18.11 -4.41 40.28
CA ASN A 18 17.48 -3.44 41.20
C ASN A 18 18.07 -2.02 41.13
N THR A 19 19.34 -1.89 40.75
CA THR A 19 19.99 -0.58 40.59
C THR A 19 19.44 0.15 39.37
N ASN A 20 19.21 -0.58 38.26
CA ASN A 20 18.64 0.00 37.05
C ASN A 20 17.20 0.48 37.27
N LYS A 21 16.37 -0.27 37.99
CA LYS A 21 14.99 0.13 38.31
C LYS A 21 14.92 1.39 39.18
N LYS A 22 15.82 1.51 40.17
CA LYS A 22 15.93 2.73 41.00
C LYS A 22 16.42 3.93 40.20
N LYS A 23 17.37 3.72 39.26
CA LYS A 23 17.90 4.77 38.39
C LYS A 23 16.82 5.29 37.43
N LEU A 24 16.12 4.38 36.76
CA LEU A 24 14.97 4.68 35.90
C LEU A 24 13.86 5.47 36.63
N ARG A 25 13.55 5.10 37.87
CA ARG A 25 12.55 5.80 38.66
C ARG A 25 13.00 7.21 39.05
N LYS A 26 14.27 7.36 39.46
CA LYS A 26 14.87 8.66 39.79
C LYS A 26 14.96 9.59 38.56
N ASP A 27 15.22 9.03 37.38
CA ASP A 27 15.22 9.77 36.12
C ASP A 27 13.79 10.18 35.72
N ALA A 28 12.79 9.31 35.91
CA ALA A 28 11.38 9.63 35.68
C ALA A 28 10.87 10.74 36.63
N ASP A 29 11.23 10.66 37.92
CA ASP A 29 10.88 11.69 38.91
C ASP A 29 11.57 13.02 38.58
N ARG A 30 12.83 12.99 38.08
CA ARG A 30 13.55 14.19 37.61
C ARG A 30 12.91 14.81 36.36
N ILE A 31 12.43 13.99 35.43
CA ILE A 31 11.71 14.45 34.22
C ILE A 31 10.34 15.03 34.60
N ALA A 32 9.62 14.40 35.53
CA ALA A 32 8.33 14.89 36.03
C ALA A 32 8.46 16.21 36.81
N ALA A 33 9.58 16.42 37.50
CA ALA A 33 9.87 17.66 38.22
C ALA A 33 10.45 18.78 37.33
N SER A 34 10.85 18.48 36.08
CA SER A 34 11.31 19.51 35.15
C SER A 34 10.12 20.21 34.50
N SER A 35 10.13 21.55 34.53
CA SER A 35 9.18 22.36 33.74
C SER A 35 9.32 21.97 32.26
N PRO A 36 8.20 21.80 31.52
CA PRO A 36 8.26 21.45 30.09
C PRO A 36 9.14 22.48 29.37
N SER A 37 10.11 22.01 28.59
CA SER A 37 10.88 22.91 27.74
C SER A 37 9.92 23.59 26.77
N GLN A 38 10.25 24.80 26.33
CA GLN A 38 9.45 25.57 25.36
C GLN A 38 9.20 24.80 24.03
N CYS A 39 9.92 23.70 23.81
CA CYS A 39 9.80 22.82 22.64
C CYS A 39 8.90 21.59 22.86
N PHE A 40 8.39 21.34 24.08
CA PHE A 40 7.45 20.26 24.36
C PHE A 40 6.02 20.72 24.03
N ALA A 41 5.58 20.45 22.80
CA ALA A 41 4.19 20.64 22.42
C ALA A 41 3.32 19.56 23.09
N ASP A 42 2.24 19.98 23.75
CA ASP A 42 1.21 19.09 24.30
C ASP A 42 0.66 18.16 23.19
N PRO A 43 0.62 16.84 23.38
CA PRO A 43 -0.02 15.90 22.43
C PRO A 43 -1.48 16.26 22.08
N ARG A 44 -2.17 16.99 22.97
CA ARG A 44 -3.53 17.52 22.77
C ARG A 44 -3.55 18.87 22.07
N ALA A 45 -2.44 19.62 22.09
CA ALA A 45 -2.20 20.74 21.18
C ALA A 45 -1.81 20.21 19.80
N ARG A 46 -2.68 19.37 19.20
CA ARG A 46 -2.68 19.27 17.75
C ARG A 46 -3.09 20.65 17.28
N ALA A 47 -2.10 21.45 16.89
CA ALA A 47 -2.34 22.65 16.10
C ALA A 47 -3.45 22.29 15.11
N HIS A 48 -4.51 23.10 15.06
CA HIS A 48 -5.49 23.00 14.00
C HIS A 48 -4.69 23.20 12.71
N VAL A 49 -4.19 22.09 12.13
CA VAL A 49 -3.18 22.14 11.07
C VAL A 49 -3.92 22.72 9.90
N TYR A 50 -3.70 24.01 9.66
CA TYR A 50 -4.32 24.73 8.56
C TYR A 50 -4.12 23.89 7.30
N VAL A 51 -5.25 23.43 6.75
CA VAL A 51 -5.27 22.76 5.47
C VAL A 51 -4.98 23.85 4.46
N GLN A 52 -3.74 23.90 3.99
CA GLN A 52 -3.29 24.95 3.06
C GLN A 52 -4.18 24.98 1.80
N GLN A 53 -4.78 23.85 1.42
CA GLN A 53 -5.54 23.69 0.19
C GLN A 53 -6.70 22.69 0.36
N PRO A 54 -7.82 23.10 0.99
CA PRO A 54 -8.90 22.19 1.34
C PRO A 54 -9.60 21.61 0.11
N GLU A 55 -9.81 22.40 -0.93
CA GLU A 55 -10.45 21.96 -2.18
C GLU A 55 -9.63 20.89 -2.90
N LEU A 56 -8.31 21.08 -2.99
CA LEU A 56 -7.42 20.11 -3.61
C LEU A 56 -7.40 18.80 -2.82
N GLU A 57 -7.32 18.88 -1.49
CA GLU A 57 -7.36 17.69 -0.63
C GLU A 57 -8.69 16.94 -0.77
N GLN A 58 -9.81 17.66 -0.84
CA GLN A 58 -11.12 17.06 -1.06
C GLN A 58 -11.20 16.31 -2.39
N ARG A 59 -10.75 16.93 -3.49
CA ARG A 59 -10.74 16.29 -4.82
C ARG A 59 -9.83 15.06 -4.87
N LEU A 60 -8.66 15.12 -4.23
CA LEU A 60 -7.76 13.98 -4.13
C LEU A 60 -8.40 12.83 -3.33
N LEU A 61 -9.07 13.12 -2.21
CA LEU A 61 -9.76 12.10 -1.42
C LEU A 61 -10.91 11.46 -2.17
N GLU A 62 -11.74 12.28 -2.81
CA GLU A 62 -12.85 11.79 -3.61
C GLU A 62 -12.36 10.87 -4.74
N TRP A 63 -11.28 11.27 -5.41
CA TRP A 63 -10.64 10.44 -6.42
C TRP A 63 -10.11 9.12 -5.85
N ILE A 64 -9.41 9.12 -4.72
CA ILE A 64 -8.95 7.89 -4.05
C ILE A 64 -10.14 7.00 -3.72
N VAL A 65 -11.20 7.54 -3.10
CA VAL A 65 -12.39 6.78 -2.72
C VAL A 65 -13.05 6.16 -3.95
N ASN A 66 -13.19 6.91 -5.05
CA ASN A 66 -13.77 6.41 -6.29
C ASN A 66 -12.93 5.26 -6.87
N ILE A 67 -11.61 5.45 -6.97
CA ILE A 67 -10.69 4.43 -7.49
C ILE A 67 -10.70 3.17 -6.61
N ARG A 68 -10.73 3.34 -5.28
CA ARG A 68 -10.76 2.22 -4.33
C ARG A 68 -12.12 1.52 -4.27
N LYS A 69 -13.24 2.21 -4.53
CA LYS A 69 -14.57 1.58 -4.68
C LYS A 69 -14.58 0.58 -5.84
N ASN A 70 -13.92 0.92 -6.94
CA ASN A 70 -13.83 0.02 -8.08
C ASN A 70 -12.90 -1.18 -7.77
N GLY A 71 -11.92 -1.06 -6.87
CA GLY A 71 -11.11 -2.19 -6.40
C GLY A 71 -10.10 -2.76 -7.42
N TYR A 72 -10.12 -2.29 -8.67
CA TYR A 72 -9.26 -2.77 -9.76
C TYR A 72 -7.91 -2.04 -9.84
N LEU A 73 -7.78 -0.85 -9.24
CA LEU A 73 -6.59 -0.01 -9.44
C LEU A 73 -5.83 0.25 -8.14
N CYS A 74 -4.51 0.16 -8.25
CA CYS A 74 -3.60 0.59 -7.19
C CYS A 74 -3.41 2.12 -7.25
N VAL A 75 -3.29 2.74 -6.09
CA VAL A 75 -2.97 4.17 -5.96
C VAL A 75 -1.59 4.27 -5.36
N SER A 76 -0.64 4.81 -6.11
CA SER A 76 0.71 5.08 -5.60
C SER A 76 0.90 6.56 -5.26
N THR A 77 2.04 6.87 -4.63
CA THR A 77 2.45 8.26 -4.42
C THR A 77 2.66 9.01 -5.74
N ASN A 78 3.17 8.35 -6.77
CA ASN A 78 3.35 8.96 -8.10
C ASN A 78 2.01 9.26 -8.77
N CYS A 79 1.02 8.35 -8.65
CA CYS A 79 -0.34 8.62 -9.10
C CYS A 79 -0.90 9.86 -8.41
N LEU A 80 -0.69 10.02 -7.11
CA LEU A 80 -1.14 11.21 -6.38
C LEU A 80 -0.43 12.49 -6.84
N LEU A 81 0.84 12.42 -7.24
CA LEU A 81 1.57 13.56 -7.80
C LEU A 81 1.02 13.97 -9.17
N LEU A 82 0.66 13.00 -10.01
CA LEU A 82 0.00 13.24 -11.30
C LEU A 82 -1.41 13.80 -11.12
N MET A 83 -2.17 13.29 -10.16
CA MET A 83 -3.49 13.83 -9.87
C MET A 83 -3.41 15.24 -9.27
N HIS A 84 -2.37 15.51 -8.47
CA HIS A 84 -2.09 16.86 -7.98
C HIS A 84 -1.81 17.83 -9.14
N SER A 85 -1.00 17.44 -10.12
CA SER A 85 -0.75 18.28 -11.31
C SER A 85 -2.00 18.44 -12.18
N LYS A 86 -2.85 17.41 -12.30
CA LYS A 86 -4.13 17.48 -13.03
C LYS A 86 -5.14 18.41 -12.36
N PHE A 87 -5.26 18.37 -11.03
CA PHE A 87 -6.27 19.16 -10.30
C PHE A 87 -5.84 20.60 -10.04
N SER A 88 -4.53 20.87 -9.89
CA SER A 88 -4.02 22.23 -9.67
C SER A 88 -2.71 22.44 -10.46
N PRO A 89 -2.79 22.59 -11.78
CA PRO A 89 -1.59 22.65 -12.63
C PRO A 89 -0.72 23.88 -12.35
N ALA A 90 -1.33 25.05 -12.16
CA ALA A 90 -0.61 26.30 -11.88
C ALA A 90 0.20 26.21 -10.58
N LEU A 91 -0.41 25.66 -9.54
CA LEU A 91 0.25 25.46 -8.26
C LEU A 91 1.35 24.40 -8.35
N PHE A 92 1.10 23.28 -9.02
CA PHE A 92 2.08 22.23 -9.19
C PHE A 92 3.31 22.74 -9.93
N ALA A 93 3.12 23.53 -11.00
CA ALA A 93 4.20 24.14 -11.76
C ALA A 93 5.04 25.14 -10.93
N SER A 94 4.41 25.84 -9.99
CA SER A 94 5.12 26.78 -9.09
C SER A 94 5.93 26.12 -7.98
N ARG A 95 5.75 24.81 -7.75
CA ARG A 95 6.34 24.08 -6.62
C ARG A 95 7.39 23.10 -7.09
N SER A 96 8.45 22.94 -6.29
CA SER A 96 9.40 21.86 -6.51
C SER A 96 8.76 20.50 -6.18
N TRP A 97 9.29 19.45 -6.81
CA TRP A 97 8.88 18.07 -6.55
C TRP A 97 8.89 17.71 -5.06
N ALA A 98 9.93 18.15 -4.32
CA ALA A 98 10.07 17.88 -2.89
C ALA A 98 8.92 18.50 -2.06
N VAL A 99 8.48 19.71 -2.42
CA VAL A 99 7.35 20.38 -1.76
C VAL A 99 6.04 19.65 -2.06
N SER A 100 5.81 19.26 -3.32
CA SER A 100 4.63 18.47 -3.71
C SER A 100 4.59 17.11 -3.02
N LEU A 101 5.74 16.44 -2.88
CA LEU A 101 5.86 15.17 -2.15
C LEU A 101 5.61 15.36 -0.65
N MET A 102 6.13 16.43 -0.05
CA MET A 102 5.86 16.78 1.35
C MET A 102 4.37 17.05 1.55
N PHE A 103 3.72 17.79 0.65
CA PHE A 103 2.28 18.02 0.67
C PHE A 103 1.52 16.68 0.69
N ILE A 104 1.85 15.76 -0.21
CA ILE A 104 1.19 14.44 -0.26
C ILE A 104 1.41 13.65 1.03
N ARG A 105 2.63 13.63 1.59
CA ARG A 105 2.89 12.94 2.86
C ARG A 105 2.01 13.49 4.01
N HIS A 106 1.86 14.82 4.08
CA HIS A 106 0.99 15.45 5.07
C HIS A 106 -0.49 15.17 4.80
N PHE A 107 -0.92 15.25 3.54
CA PHE A 107 -2.26 14.88 3.09
C PHE A 107 -2.63 13.44 3.50
N LEU A 108 -1.74 12.47 3.23
CA LEU A 108 -1.97 11.07 3.61
C LEU A 108 -2.12 10.92 5.13
N LYS A 109 -1.22 11.56 5.90
CA LYS A 109 -1.25 11.53 7.36
C LYS A 109 -2.53 12.15 7.94
N ARG A 110 -2.96 13.31 7.43
CA ARG A 110 -4.19 14.00 7.85
C ARG A 110 -5.43 13.15 7.61
N ASN A 111 -5.48 12.48 6.46
CA ASN A 111 -6.65 11.72 6.03
C ASN A 111 -6.60 10.23 6.42
N ARG A 112 -5.67 9.86 7.31
CA ARG A 112 -5.51 8.47 7.79
C ARG A 112 -5.37 7.47 6.64
N LEU A 113 -4.59 7.85 5.63
CA LEU A 113 -4.21 7.01 4.51
C LEU A 113 -2.77 6.53 4.71
N THR A 114 -2.49 5.27 4.40
CA THR A 114 -1.15 4.69 4.46
C THR A 114 -0.85 3.87 3.21
N VAL A 115 0.43 3.77 2.89
CA VAL A 115 0.91 2.83 1.88
C VAL A 115 0.92 1.43 2.50
N ARG A 116 0.23 0.49 1.88
CA ARG A 116 0.01 -0.87 2.38
C ARG A 116 0.31 -1.90 1.30
N ARG A 117 0.74 -3.09 1.73
CA ARG A 117 0.98 -4.22 0.83
C ARG A 117 -0.36 -4.76 0.33
N ILE A 118 -0.44 -5.01 -0.98
CA ILE A 118 -1.60 -5.62 -1.62
C ILE A 118 -1.70 -7.08 -1.15
N THR A 119 -2.88 -7.48 -0.71
CA THR A 119 -3.21 -8.86 -0.37
C THR A 119 -4.02 -9.46 -1.52
N HIS A 120 -3.36 -10.21 -2.41
CA HIS A 120 -4.06 -10.88 -3.50
C HIS A 120 -4.82 -12.09 -2.94
N LYS A 121 -6.15 -12.09 -3.02
CA LYS A 121 -6.91 -13.31 -2.76
C LYS A 121 -6.87 -14.17 -4.02
N GLY A 122 -5.97 -15.15 -4.06
CA GLY A 122 -6.06 -16.27 -5.01
C GLY A 122 -7.31 -17.10 -4.69
N ARG A 123 -8.48 -16.68 -5.18
CA ARG A 123 -9.77 -17.33 -4.85
C ARG A 123 -10.06 -18.56 -5.69
N LYS A 124 -9.32 -18.82 -6.77
CA LYS A 124 -9.51 -19.99 -7.62
C LYS A 124 -8.29 -20.88 -7.58
N LYS A 125 -8.49 -22.19 -7.43
CA LYS A 125 -7.41 -23.16 -7.50
C LYS A 125 -6.98 -23.32 -8.95
N ARG A 126 -5.73 -23.74 -9.15
CA ARG A 126 -5.20 -24.04 -10.48
C ARG A 126 -6.04 -25.09 -11.20
N SER A 127 -6.50 -26.12 -10.49
CA SER A 127 -7.39 -27.17 -10.99
C SER A 127 -8.66 -26.59 -11.63
N ASP A 128 -9.30 -25.65 -10.94
CA ASP A 128 -10.58 -25.10 -11.36
C ASP A 128 -10.42 -24.23 -12.61
N MET A 129 -9.26 -23.56 -12.74
CA MET A 129 -8.93 -22.77 -13.94
C MET A 129 -8.55 -23.65 -15.13
N GLU A 130 -7.94 -24.81 -14.89
CA GLU A 130 -7.57 -25.78 -15.92
C GLU A 130 -8.82 -26.43 -16.53
N GLU A 131 -9.82 -26.76 -15.72
CA GLU A 131 -11.11 -27.26 -16.22
C GLU A 131 -11.79 -26.23 -17.13
N VAL A 132 -11.85 -24.96 -16.72
CA VAL A 132 -12.41 -23.86 -17.54
C VAL A 132 -11.62 -23.67 -18.84
N ALA A 133 -10.28 -23.74 -18.77
CA ALA A 133 -9.44 -23.61 -19.95
C ALA A 133 -9.65 -24.77 -20.94
N ASN A 134 -9.83 -25.99 -20.45
CA ASN A 134 -10.09 -27.16 -21.29
C ASN A 134 -11.44 -27.06 -21.98
N VAL A 135 -12.51 -26.70 -21.25
CA VAL A 135 -13.84 -26.48 -21.83
C VAL A 135 -13.80 -25.39 -22.91
N PHE A 136 -13.13 -24.27 -22.62
CA PHE A 136 -12.96 -23.19 -23.59
C PHE A 136 -12.19 -23.66 -24.84
N SER A 137 -11.06 -24.33 -24.67
CA SER A 137 -10.22 -24.82 -25.76
C SER A 137 -10.99 -25.78 -26.68
N HIS A 138 -11.74 -26.72 -26.10
CA HIS A 138 -12.58 -27.64 -26.86
C HIS A 138 -13.71 -26.92 -27.60
N SER A 139 -14.31 -25.88 -27.01
CA SER A 139 -15.35 -25.10 -27.69
C SER A 139 -14.81 -24.34 -28.90
N ILE A 140 -13.64 -23.71 -28.78
CA ILE A 140 -12.99 -22.98 -29.88
C ILE A 140 -12.60 -23.93 -31.00
N LEU A 141 -11.98 -25.08 -30.67
CA LEU A 141 -11.60 -26.08 -31.67
C LEU A 141 -12.83 -26.56 -32.46
N ARG A 142 -13.91 -26.92 -31.76
CA ARG A 142 -15.15 -27.35 -32.39
C ARG A 142 -15.70 -26.28 -33.33
N THR A 143 -15.71 -25.01 -32.91
CA THR A 143 -16.26 -23.94 -33.73
C THR A 143 -15.38 -23.58 -34.94
N VAL A 144 -14.05 -23.75 -34.85
CA VAL A 144 -13.13 -23.57 -35.98
C VAL A 144 -13.19 -24.74 -36.97
N GLU A 145 -13.35 -25.96 -36.47
CA GLU A 145 -13.39 -27.17 -37.28
C GLU A 145 -14.77 -27.41 -37.92
N ASP A 146 -15.85 -27.27 -37.14
CA ASP A 146 -17.20 -27.72 -37.51
C ASP A 146 -18.16 -26.55 -37.85
N ASP A 147 -18.12 -25.43 -37.11
CA ASP A 147 -19.16 -24.37 -37.21
C ASP A 147 -18.90 -23.36 -38.36
N GLY A 148 -17.84 -23.56 -39.16
CA GLY A 148 -17.63 -22.79 -40.38
C GLY A 148 -17.33 -21.30 -40.18
N ILE A 149 -16.73 -20.89 -39.04
CA ILE A 149 -16.27 -19.50 -38.83
C ILE A 149 -15.19 -19.08 -39.84
N LEU A 150 -14.43 -20.05 -40.36
CA LEU A 150 -13.47 -19.87 -41.46
C LEU A 150 -13.84 -20.80 -42.63
N PRO A 151 -15.02 -20.61 -43.25
CA PRO A 151 -15.59 -21.60 -44.18
C PRO A 151 -14.87 -21.59 -45.54
N TYR A 152 -14.13 -20.52 -45.84
CA TYR A 152 -13.37 -20.34 -47.08
C TYR A 152 -11.94 -20.88 -47.01
N ILE A 153 -11.51 -21.40 -45.85
CA ILE A 153 -10.14 -21.85 -45.62
C ILE A 153 -10.20 -23.32 -45.18
N ASN A 154 -9.52 -24.20 -45.93
CA ASN A 154 -9.56 -25.64 -45.69
C ASN A 154 -8.36 -26.10 -44.87
N GLY A 155 -8.59 -27.07 -43.99
CA GLY A 155 -7.51 -27.76 -43.28
C GLY A 155 -6.67 -26.84 -42.36
N PRO A 156 -5.37 -27.11 -42.18
CA PRO A 156 -4.52 -26.41 -41.21
C PRO A 156 -4.28 -24.93 -41.53
N ASP A 157 -4.63 -24.46 -42.73
CA ASP A 157 -4.48 -23.07 -43.16
C ASP A 157 -5.45 -22.11 -42.45
N LYS A 158 -6.42 -22.65 -41.69
CA LYS A 158 -7.34 -21.90 -40.83
C LYS A 158 -6.62 -21.16 -39.69
N TYR A 159 -5.60 -21.77 -39.10
CA TYR A 159 -4.92 -21.23 -37.91
C TYR A 159 -4.11 -19.94 -38.17
N PRO A 160 -3.38 -19.81 -39.30
CA PRO A 160 -2.76 -18.54 -39.71
C PRO A 160 -3.72 -17.35 -39.85
N SER A 161 -5.02 -17.59 -40.01
CA SER A 161 -6.05 -16.56 -40.14
C SER A 161 -6.64 -16.12 -38.80
N VAL A 162 -6.19 -16.72 -37.70
CA VAL A 162 -6.55 -16.33 -36.34
C VAL A 162 -5.58 -15.26 -35.87
N TYR A 163 -6.06 -14.02 -35.79
CA TYR A 163 -5.27 -12.91 -35.27
C TYR A 163 -5.54 -12.73 -33.78
N ASN A 164 -4.48 -12.66 -32.98
CA ASN A 164 -4.60 -12.27 -31.58
C ASN A 164 -4.80 -10.75 -31.48
N MET A 165 -5.79 -10.33 -30.72
CA MET A 165 -6.02 -8.93 -30.39
C MET A 165 -6.15 -8.81 -28.88
N ASP A 166 -5.02 -8.61 -28.21
CA ASP A 166 -4.96 -8.38 -26.78
C ASP A 166 -4.78 -6.89 -26.47
N GLN A 167 -5.40 -6.46 -25.38
CA GLN A 167 -5.15 -5.13 -24.82
C GLN A 167 -4.09 -5.27 -23.73
N THR A 168 -2.86 -4.85 -24.03
CA THR A 168 -1.83 -4.71 -22.99
C THR A 168 -1.95 -3.33 -22.33
N ALA A 169 -2.19 -3.31 -21.02
CA ALA A 169 -2.27 -2.06 -20.27
C ALA A 169 -0.88 -1.40 -20.16
N VAL A 170 -0.83 -0.09 -20.43
CA VAL A 170 0.35 0.74 -20.15
C VAL A 170 0.18 1.38 -18.78
N TYR A 171 1.13 1.13 -17.88
CA TYR A 171 1.08 1.64 -16.51
C TYR A 171 1.88 2.92 -16.38
N VAL A 172 1.26 3.95 -15.82
CA VAL A 172 1.93 5.22 -15.50
C VAL A 172 2.86 5.06 -14.28
N ASP A 173 2.57 4.09 -13.40
CA ASP A 173 3.45 3.74 -12.30
C ASP A 173 3.44 2.23 -12.04
N MET A 174 4.62 1.65 -11.90
CA MET A 174 4.85 0.21 -11.71
C MET A 174 4.86 -0.20 -10.23
N ASN A 175 3.98 0.39 -9.42
CA ASN A 175 3.92 0.08 -7.98
C ASN A 175 3.16 -1.22 -7.71
N GLY A 176 3.71 -2.35 -8.16
CA GLY A 176 2.97 -3.61 -8.25
C GLY A 176 2.67 -4.33 -6.94
N ARG A 177 3.20 -3.87 -5.80
CA ARG A 177 3.08 -4.58 -4.51
C ARG A 177 2.41 -3.77 -3.41
N THR A 178 2.25 -2.46 -3.61
CA THR A 178 1.71 -1.58 -2.57
C THR A 178 0.69 -0.60 -3.15
N THR A 179 -0.24 -0.17 -2.31
CA THR A 179 -1.24 0.84 -2.65
C THR A 179 -1.51 1.72 -1.44
N VAL A 180 -1.91 2.96 -1.68
CA VAL A 180 -2.52 3.83 -0.68
C VAL A 180 -3.90 3.28 -0.34
N ASP A 181 -4.16 3.10 0.96
CA ASP A 181 -5.45 2.66 1.48
C ASP A 181 -5.69 3.26 2.87
N PHE A 182 -6.92 3.17 3.37
CA PHE A 182 -7.25 3.68 4.70
C PHE A 182 -6.57 2.88 5.82
N VAL A 183 -6.17 3.58 6.88
CA VAL A 183 -5.62 2.98 8.09
C VAL A 183 -6.70 2.13 8.76
N GLY A 184 -6.40 0.85 8.99
CA GLY A 184 -7.27 -0.08 9.71
C GLY A 184 -8.02 -1.08 8.82
N SER A 185 -7.96 -0.97 7.49
CA SER A 185 -8.54 -2.00 6.60
C SER A 185 -7.91 -3.37 6.88
N GLN A 186 -8.72 -4.43 7.03
CA GLN A 186 -8.20 -5.76 7.32
C GLN A 186 -7.55 -6.41 6.08
N THR A 187 -8.14 -6.19 4.91
CA THR A 187 -7.69 -6.73 3.62
C THR A 187 -7.57 -5.60 2.61
N VAL A 188 -6.47 -5.61 1.84
CA VAL A 188 -6.21 -4.64 0.79
C VAL A 188 -6.26 -5.38 -0.54
N ASP A 189 -7.48 -5.49 -1.09
CA ASP A 189 -7.68 -6.13 -2.40
C ASP A 189 -7.39 -5.11 -3.52
N VAL A 190 -6.70 -5.59 -4.54
CA VAL A 190 -6.46 -4.90 -5.81
C VAL A 190 -6.48 -5.98 -6.88
N VAL A 191 -7.47 -5.92 -7.78
CA VAL A 191 -7.52 -6.79 -8.95
C VAL A 191 -6.55 -6.22 -9.99
N GLN A 192 -5.28 -6.61 -9.92
CA GLN A 192 -4.33 -6.28 -10.98
C GLN A 192 -4.72 -7.05 -12.25
N GLY A 193 -5.11 -6.33 -13.29
CA GLY A 193 -5.35 -6.93 -14.60
C GLY A 193 -6.60 -6.46 -15.34
N THR A 194 -7.31 -5.42 -14.89
CA THR A 194 -8.47 -4.92 -15.65
C THR A 194 -8.49 -3.40 -15.75
N VAL A 195 -8.47 -2.95 -17.00
CA VAL A 195 -8.80 -1.62 -17.53
C VAL A 195 -7.67 -0.58 -17.55
N ALA A 196 -7.24 -0.29 -18.78
CA ALA A 196 -6.41 0.85 -19.17
C ALA A 196 -7.09 2.18 -18.84
N ILE A 197 -6.30 3.19 -18.47
CA ILE A 197 -6.73 4.56 -18.15
C ILE A 197 -7.08 5.34 -19.44
N PHE A 198 -7.81 4.73 -20.39
CA PHE A 198 -8.13 5.39 -21.67
C PHE A 198 -9.32 6.35 -21.60
N SER A 199 -9.92 6.56 -20.42
CA SER A 199 -11.10 7.42 -20.24
C SER A 199 -10.95 8.51 -19.17
N MET A 200 -9.74 8.76 -18.67
CA MET A 200 -9.51 9.81 -17.65
C MET A 200 -8.36 10.76 -17.95
N LEU A 201 -7.77 10.76 -19.14
CA LEU A 201 -6.93 11.87 -19.60
C LEU A 201 -7.79 12.91 -20.30
#